data_AF-A0A2A4U8N0-F1
#
_entry.id   AF-A0A2A4U8N0-F1
#
_cell.length_a   1.000
_cell.length_b   1.000
_cell.length_c   1.000
_cell.angle_alpha   90.00
_cell.angle_beta   90.00
_cell.angle_gamma   90.00
#
_symmetry.space_group_name_H-M   'P 1'
#
loop_
_entity.id
_entity.type
_entity.pdbx_description
1 polymer ?
#
loop_
_entity_poly.entity_id
_entity_poly.type
_entity_poly.pdbx_seq_one_letter_code
_entity_poly.pdbx_strand_id
1 'polypeptide(L)'
;MRKNIRKSQGFTLIELMVVVAIVGVLSAIALPYYQSYLYEARVSAAVAAINPVKVAYSTALSTDTSLSLNALDGITFANIGLANAPDPTPELASITLDAAGNIVAAFSADTGDLSADTITYAPTLGASGNQILWTVTTSAGAPDENGDAPDTVEPGQLVLIEYIAKYL
;
A
#
# COMPACT_ATOMS: atom_id res chain seq x y z
N MET A 1 -59.44 -13.67 34.60
CA MET A 1 -58.60 -12.75 33.82
C MET A 1 -58.24 -13.42 32.48
N ARG A 2 -58.77 -12.93 31.35
CA ARG A 2 -58.41 -13.45 30.02
C ARG A 2 -57.15 -12.72 29.55
N LYS A 3 -56.03 -13.44 29.45
CA LYS A 3 -54.76 -12.93 28.91
C LYS A 3 -54.94 -12.73 27.41
N ASN A 4 -55.08 -11.47 26.97
CA ASN A 4 -55.09 -11.13 25.55
C ASN A 4 -53.71 -11.43 24.95
N ILE A 5 -53.59 -12.55 24.24
CA ILE A 5 -52.42 -12.87 23.43
C ILE A 5 -52.47 -11.93 22.23
N ARG A 6 -51.60 -10.92 22.20
CA ARG A 6 -51.42 -10.07 21.00
C ARG A 6 -50.92 -10.97 19.88
N LYS A 7 -51.62 -11.02 18.74
CA LYS A 7 -51.14 -11.72 17.54
C LYS A 7 -49.81 -11.08 17.13
N SER A 8 -48.72 -11.84 17.18
CA SER A 8 -47.46 -11.43 16.57
C SER A 8 -47.67 -11.35 15.05
N GLN A 9 -47.61 -10.15 14.49
CA GLN A 9 -47.52 -9.97 13.05
C GLN A 9 -46.06 -10.23 12.66
N GLY A 10 -45.81 -11.36 12.01
CA GLY A 10 -44.52 -11.67 11.40
C GLY A 10 -44.37 -10.98 10.04
N PHE A 11 -43.12 -10.80 9.61
CA PHE A 11 -42.80 -10.37 8.25
C PHE A 11 -43.36 -11.35 7.22
N THR A 12 -43.86 -10.82 6.11
CA THR A 12 -44.31 -11.65 5.00
C THR A 12 -43.12 -12.16 4.20
N LEU A 13 -43.27 -13.35 3.61
CA LEU A 13 -42.23 -13.95 2.76
C LEU A 13 -41.94 -13.07 1.54
N ILE A 14 -42.96 -12.38 1.02
CA ILE A 14 -42.82 -11.44 -0.10
C ILE A 14 -42.04 -10.18 0.28
N GLU A 15 -42.24 -9.63 1.49
CA GLU A 15 -41.42 -8.49 1.98
C GLU A 15 -39.96 -8.89 2.07
N LEU A 16 -39.68 -10.09 2.58
CA LEU A 16 -38.32 -10.58 2.68
C LEU A 16 -37.68 -10.83 1.30
N MET A 17 -38.44 -11.34 0.33
CA MET A 17 -37.94 -11.54 -1.05
C MET A 17 -37.59 -10.22 -1.74
N VAL A 18 -38.42 -9.18 -1.59
CA VAL A 18 -38.13 -7.87 -2.18
C VAL A 18 -36.92 -7.22 -1.53
N VAL A 19 -36.76 -7.33 -0.21
CA VAL A 19 -35.58 -6.81 0.50
C VAL A 19 -34.30 -7.49 -0.01
N VAL A 20 -34.32 -8.82 -0.13
CA VAL A 20 -33.15 -9.56 -0.66
C VAL A 20 -32.84 -9.18 -2.11
N ALA A 21 -33.87 -8.96 -2.94
CA ALA A 21 -33.68 -8.52 -4.32
C ALA A 21 -33.00 -7.14 -4.41
N ILE A 22 -33.45 -6.18 -3.58
CA ILE A 22 -32.85 -4.83 -3.56
C ILE A 22 -31.42 -4.88 -3.03
N VAL A 23 -31.17 -5.59 -1.91
CA VAL A 23 -29.82 -5.74 -1.35
C VAL A 23 -28.90 -6.42 -2.36
N GLY A 24 -29.37 -7.44 -3.07
CA GLY A 24 -28.59 -8.13 -4.10
C GLY A 24 -28.09 -7.20 -5.22
N VAL A 25 -28.95 -6.32 -5.73
CA VAL A 25 -28.56 -5.34 -6.76
C VAL A 25 -27.56 -4.32 -6.21
N LEU A 26 -27.79 -3.81 -5.00
CA LEU A 26 -26.88 -2.85 -4.37
C LEU A 26 -25.51 -3.45 -4.08
N SER A 27 -25.45 -4.69 -3.56
CA SER A 27 -24.20 -5.38 -3.25
C SER A 27 -23.35 -5.64 -4.50
N ALA A 28 -23.98 -5.97 -5.64
CA ALA A 28 -23.26 -6.20 -6.88
C ALA A 28 -22.47 -4.97 -7.37
N ILE A 29 -22.99 -3.77 -7.15
CA ILE A 29 -22.32 -2.50 -7.52
C ILE A 29 -21.35 -2.04 -6.42
N ALA A 30 -21.72 -2.22 -5.15
CA ALA A 30 -20.96 -1.68 -4.02
C ALA A 30 -19.66 -2.44 -3.74
N LEU A 31 -19.63 -3.76 -3.89
CA LEU A 31 -18.45 -4.57 -3.60
C LEU A 31 -17.20 -4.21 -4.43
N PRO A 32 -17.25 -4.12 -5.77
CA PRO A 32 -16.05 -3.79 -6.55
C PRO A 32 -15.52 -2.39 -6.22
N TYR A 33 -16.41 -1.42 -5.96
CA TYR A 33 -16.01 -0.06 -5.56
C TYR A 33 -15.36 -0.02 -4.17
N TYR A 34 -15.85 -0.82 -3.23
CA TYR A 34 -15.27 -0.88 -1.89
C TYR A 34 -13.87 -1.50 -1.90
N GLN A 35 -13.64 -2.50 -2.75
CA GLN A 35 -12.32 -3.12 -2.92
C GLN A 35 -11.29 -2.12 -3.44
N SER A 36 -11.63 -1.30 -4.45
CA SER A 36 -10.72 -0.26 -4.93
C SER A 36 -10.41 0.77 -3.83
N TYR A 37 -11.40 1.18 -3.03
CA TYR A 37 -11.14 2.11 -1.92
C TYR A 37 -10.20 1.54 -0.84
N LEU A 38 -10.34 0.25 -0.51
CA LEU A 38 -9.45 -0.39 0.45
C LEU A 38 -8.02 -0.53 -0.11
N TYR A 39 -7.88 -0.86 -1.39
CA TYR A 39 -6.60 -0.86 -2.08
C TYR A 39 -5.93 0.51 -1.99
N GLU A 40 -6.69 1.55 -2.32
CA GLU A 40 -6.28 2.95 -2.25
C GLU A 40 -5.81 3.36 -0.85
N ALA A 41 -6.55 2.99 0.18
CA ALA A 41 -6.22 3.28 1.57
C ALA A 41 -4.95 2.55 2.02
N ARG A 42 -4.77 1.28 1.62
CA ARG A 42 -3.59 0.45 1.97
C ARG A 42 -2.31 1.02 1.37
N VAL A 43 -2.34 1.41 0.09
CA VAL A 43 -1.18 2.03 -0.56
C VAL A 43 -0.84 3.37 0.08
N SER A 44 -1.84 4.19 0.40
CA SER A 44 -1.63 5.47 1.10
C SER A 44 -0.96 5.27 2.48
N ALA A 45 -1.44 4.29 3.26
CA ALA A 45 -0.85 3.94 4.54
C ALA A 45 0.59 3.39 4.40
N ALA A 46 0.85 2.56 3.39
CA ALA A 46 2.19 2.06 3.10
C ALA A 46 3.17 3.21 2.76
N VAL A 47 2.77 4.14 1.90
CA VAL A 47 3.59 5.33 1.58
C VAL A 47 3.86 6.18 2.82
N ALA A 48 2.84 6.35 3.68
CA ALA A 48 3.00 7.09 4.94
C ALA A 48 4.02 6.41 5.88
N ALA A 49 4.03 5.08 5.95
CA ALA A 49 4.97 4.31 6.76
C ALA A 49 6.43 4.40 6.25
N ILE A 50 6.64 4.68 4.95
CA ILE A 50 7.97 4.84 4.35
C ILE A 50 8.58 6.23 4.61
N ASN A 51 7.75 7.25 4.79
CA ASN A 51 8.18 8.64 4.94
C ASN A 51 9.25 8.91 6.01
N PRO A 52 9.22 8.29 7.21
CA PRO A 52 10.27 8.49 8.22
C PRO A 52 11.67 8.13 7.71
N VAL A 53 11.80 7.10 6.87
CA VAL A 53 13.09 6.70 6.28
C VAL A 53 13.56 7.73 5.27
N LYS A 54 12.64 8.27 4.45
CA LYS A 54 12.97 9.34 3.48
C LYS A 54 13.42 10.62 4.18
N VAL A 55 12.78 10.97 5.29
CA VAL A 55 13.15 12.14 6.13
C VAL A 55 14.51 11.91 6.80
N ALA A 56 14.79 10.71 7.27
CA ALA A 56 16.09 10.36 7.84
C ALA A 56 17.21 10.50 6.79
N TYR A 57 16.97 10.04 5.56
CA TYR A 57 17.86 10.24 4.42
C TYR A 57 18.17 11.73 4.17
N SER A 58 17.16 12.59 4.09
CA SER A 58 17.37 14.02 3.83
C SER A 58 18.06 14.74 4.99
N THR A 59 17.76 14.33 6.23
CA THR A 59 18.40 14.84 7.44
C THR A 59 19.88 14.46 7.44
N ALA A 60 20.17 13.18 7.21
CA ALA A 60 21.53 12.66 7.21
C ALA A 60 22.38 13.32 6.11
N LEU A 61 21.83 13.55 4.92
CA LEU A 61 22.51 14.31 3.86
C LEU A 61 22.83 15.76 4.26
N SER A 62 21.96 16.39 5.07
CA SER A 62 22.14 17.78 5.51
C SER A 62 23.14 17.92 6.65
N THR A 63 23.33 16.87 7.45
CA THR A 63 24.19 16.89 8.64
C THR A 63 25.53 16.19 8.43
N ASP A 64 25.60 15.22 7.52
CA ASP A 64 26.80 14.41 7.28
C ASP A 64 27.27 14.55 5.82
N THR A 65 28.48 15.10 5.67
CA THR A 65 29.17 15.25 4.38
C THR A 65 29.61 13.92 3.76
N SER A 66 29.53 12.82 4.50
CA SER A 66 29.86 11.49 3.98
C SER A 66 28.81 10.98 3.00
N LEU A 67 27.51 11.25 3.21
CA LEU A 67 26.44 10.88 2.28
C LEU A 67 26.40 11.76 1.02
N SER A 68 27.01 12.95 1.06
CA SER A 68 27.16 13.82 -0.11
C SER A 68 28.41 13.51 -0.94
N LEU A 69 29.38 12.78 -0.38
CA LEU A 69 30.64 12.39 -1.04
C LEU A 69 30.73 10.89 -1.37
N ASN A 70 29.97 10.04 -0.67
CA ASN A 70 29.86 8.60 -0.92
C ASN A 70 28.63 8.32 -1.79
N ALA A 71 28.80 7.42 -2.76
CA ALA A 71 27.69 6.89 -3.55
C ALA A 71 26.63 6.32 -2.60
N LEU A 72 25.35 6.41 -2.99
CA LEU A 72 24.21 5.93 -2.21
C LEU A 72 24.20 4.39 -1.97
N ASP A 73 25.22 3.72 -2.50
CA ASP A 73 25.50 2.29 -2.40
C ASP A 73 26.01 1.92 -0.99
N GLY A 74 25.50 0.81 -0.46
CA GLY A 74 25.86 0.25 0.83
C GLY A 74 25.32 1.01 2.04
N ILE A 75 24.38 1.94 1.86
CA ILE A 75 23.78 2.69 2.96
C ILE A 75 22.95 1.77 3.84
N THR A 76 23.20 1.83 5.15
CA THR A 76 22.42 1.15 6.18
C THR A 76 21.55 2.14 6.96
N PHE A 77 20.58 1.63 7.71
CA PHE A 77 19.76 2.46 8.60
C PHE A 77 20.62 3.30 9.57
N ALA A 78 21.73 2.75 10.07
CA ALA A 78 22.63 3.46 10.97
C ALA A 78 23.28 4.68 10.29
N ASN A 79 23.60 4.59 8.99
CA ASN A 79 24.19 5.71 8.23
C ASN A 79 23.22 6.88 8.10
N ILE A 80 21.91 6.62 8.09
CA ILE A 80 20.86 7.64 8.02
C ILE A 80 20.31 8.02 9.41
N GLY A 81 20.97 7.59 10.50
CA GLY A 81 20.58 7.96 11.87
C GLY A 81 19.43 7.16 12.46
N LEU A 82 19.05 6.05 11.83
CA LEU A 82 18.06 5.08 12.34
C LEU A 82 18.79 3.89 12.98
N ALA A 83 18.42 3.53 14.22
CA ALA A 83 19.06 2.40 14.90
C ALA A 83 18.77 1.06 14.20
N ASN A 84 17.56 0.89 13.67
CA ASN A 84 17.10 -0.32 12.99
C ASN A 84 16.14 0.06 11.84
N ALA A 85 15.77 -0.93 11.04
CA ALA A 85 14.62 -0.81 10.14
C ALA A 85 13.35 -0.42 10.93
N PRO A 86 12.43 0.35 10.33
CA PRO A 86 11.10 0.58 10.92
C PRO A 86 10.38 -0.74 11.19
N ASP A 87 9.59 -0.77 12.25
CA ASP A 87 8.77 -1.94 12.57
C ASP A 87 7.71 -2.19 11.48
N PRO A 88 7.32 -3.46 11.24
CA PRO A 88 6.24 -3.80 10.33
C PRO A 88 4.92 -3.12 10.70
N THR A 89 4.12 -2.81 9.69
CA THR A 89 2.76 -2.29 9.84
C THR A 89 1.74 -3.32 9.32
N PRO A 90 0.43 -3.13 9.52
CA PRO A 90 -0.57 -4.00 8.90
C PRO A 90 -0.44 -4.07 7.37
N GLU A 91 0.01 -2.99 6.74
CA GLU A 91 0.18 -2.89 5.28
C GLU A 91 1.56 -3.35 4.81
N LEU A 92 2.61 -3.18 5.61
CA LEU A 92 3.99 -3.49 5.21
C LEU A 92 4.60 -4.57 6.10
N ALA A 93 4.99 -5.69 5.50
CA ALA A 93 5.73 -6.75 6.18
C ALA A 93 7.15 -6.30 6.55
N SER A 94 7.78 -5.46 5.71
CA SER A 94 9.12 -4.95 5.99
C SER A 94 9.41 -3.68 5.20
N ILE A 95 10.31 -2.87 5.75
CA ILE A 95 10.98 -1.78 5.06
C ILE A 95 12.48 -2.04 5.17
N THR A 96 13.17 -2.14 4.05
CA THR A 96 14.59 -2.48 3.98
C THR A 96 15.35 -1.46 3.15
N LEU A 97 16.67 -1.43 3.30
CA LEU A 97 17.58 -0.76 2.38
C LEU A 97 18.33 -1.84 1.62
N ASP A 98 18.25 -1.82 0.29
CA ASP A 98 19.01 -2.74 -0.55
C ASP A 98 20.48 -2.31 -0.67
N ALA A 99 21.29 -3.13 -1.36
CA ALA A 99 22.70 -2.83 -1.55
C ALA A 99 22.92 -1.48 -2.26
N ALA A 100 22.02 -1.05 -3.15
CA ALA A 100 22.10 0.23 -3.85
C ALA A 100 21.54 1.41 -3.03
N GLY A 101 21.12 1.19 -1.79
CA GLY A 101 20.51 2.19 -0.92
C GLY A 101 19.07 2.53 -1.28
N ASN A 102 18.39 1.71 -2.08
CA ASN A 102 16.97 1.90 -2.35
C ASN A 102 16.17 1.51 -1.12
N ILE A 103 15.13 2.29 -0.80
CA ILE A 103 14.15 1.88 0.20
C ILE A 103 13.20 0.89 -0.46
N VAL A 104 13.23 -0.37 -0.03
CA VAL A 104 12.36 -1.44 -0.53
C VAL A 104 11.37 -1.81 0.56
N ALA A 105 10.09 -1.49 0.32
CA ALA A 105 8.98 -1.82 1.19
C ALA A 105 8.19 -2.98 0.60
N ALA A 106 8.09 -4.09 1.33
CA ALA A 106 7.30 -5.24 0.93
C ALA A 106 5.95 -5.22 1.64
N PHE A 107 4.87 -5.38 0.88
CA PHE A 107 3.52 -5.44 1.44
C PHE A 107 3.32 -6.68 2.31
N SER A 108 2.42 -6.59 3.29
CA SER A 108 2.04 -7.69 4.17
C SER A 108 1.19 -8.73 3.43
N ALA A 109 1.28 -10.00 3.85
CA ALA A 109 0.43 -11.07 3.34
C ALA A 109 -1.08 -10.78 3.51
N ASP A 110 -1.45 -9.97 4.50
CA ASP A 110 -2.84 -9.59 4.77
C ASP A 110 -3.38 -8.50 3.81
N THR A 111 -2.54 -8.02 2.88
CA THR A 111 -2.91 -6.94 1.96
C THR A 111 -3.66 -7.40 0.71
N GLY A 112 -3.94 -8.70 0.57
CA GLY A 112 -4.72 -9.24 -0.55
C GLY A 112 -3.94 -9.13 -1.86
N ASP A 113 -4.50 -8.42 -2.83
CA ASP A 113 -3.92 -8.26 -4.17
C ASP A 113 -2.52 -7.61 -4.17
N LEU A 114 -2.17 -6.90 -3.09
CA LEU A 114 -0.86 -6.27 -2.89
C LEU A 114 0.18 -7.19 -2.24
N SER A 115 -0.18 -8.39 -1.77
CA SER A 115 0.67 -9.21 -0.88
C SER A 115 2.00 -9.67 -1.50
N ALA A 116 2.09 -9.73 -2.83
CA ALA A 116 3.31 -10.04 -3.57
C ALA A 116 4.07 -8.79 -4.04
N ASP A 117 3.49 -7.60 -3.83
CA ASP A 117 4.00 -6.35 -4.36
C ASP A 117 5.04 -5.71 -3.44
N THR A 118 5.89 -4.90 -4.05
CA THR A 118 6.90 -4.09 -3.38
C THR A 118 6.86 -2.67 -3.92
N ILE A 119 7.12 -1.69 -3.04
CA ILE A 119 7.38 -0.31 -3.42
C ILE A 119 8.85 -0.03 -3.21
N THR A 120 9.53 0.41 -4.26
CA THR A 120 10.95 0.74 -4.24
C THR A 120 11.15 2.23 -4.51
N TYR A 121 11.76 2.93 -3.55
CA TYR A 121 12.20 4.32 -3.69
C TYR A 121 13.71 4.33 -3.90
N ALA A 122 14.13 4.66 -5.12
CA ALA A 122 15.54 4.82 -5.46
C ALA A 122 16.00 6.26 -5.22
N PRO A 123 16.94 6.51 -4.29
CA PRO A 123 17.47 7.85 -4.06
C PRO A 123 18.44 8.23 -5.19
N THR A 124 18.41 9.50 -5.57
CA THR A 124 19.40 10.13 -6.44
C THR A 124 19.75 11.49 -5.88
N LEU A 125 21.03 11.87 -5.95
CA LEU A 125 21.45 13.19 -5.49
C LEU A 125 21.03 14.26 -6.51
N GLY A 126 20.50 15.36 -6.01
CA GLY A 126 20.21 16.55 -6.81
C GLY A 126 21.48 17.23 -7.30
N ALA A 127 21.35 18.09 -8.32
CA ALA A 127 22.49 18.76 -8.95
C ALA A 127 23.40 19.53 -7.98
N SER A 128 22.85 19.99 -6.85
CA SER A 128 23.59 20.71 -5.80
C SER A 128 24.18 19.80 -4.72
N GLY A 129 24.01 18.48 -4.79
CA GLY A 129 24.51 17.50 -3.81
C GLY A 129 23.84 17.51 -2.43
N ASN A 130 22.96 18.49 -2.17
CA ASN A 130 22.30 18.70 -0.86
C ASN A 130 20.81 18.30 -0.84
N GLN A 131 20.33 17.60 -1.87
CA GLN A 131 18.96 17.14 -1.96
C GLN A 131 18.92 15.69 -2.44
N ILE A 132 17.97 14.93 -1.91
CA ILE A 132 17.63 13.60 -2.43
C ILE A 132 16.37 13.72 -3.28
N LEU A 133 16.47 13.27 -4.52
CA LEU A 133 15.34 13.02 -5.41
C LEU A 133 15.02 11.54 -5.38
N TRP A 134 13.72 11.23 -5.40
CA TRP A 134 13.25 9.87 -5.32
C TRP A 134 12.63 9.45 -6.65
N THR A 135 13.13 8.35 -7.21
CA THR A 135 12.45 7.64 -8.30
C THR A 135 11.68 6.49 -7.68
N VAL A 136 10.38 6.40 -7.95
CA VAL A 136 9.52 5.34 -7.39
C VAL A 136 9.24 4.29 -8.46
N THR A 137 9.42 3.04 -8.08
CA THR A 137 9.06 1.88 -8.88
C THR A 137 8.28 0.91 -8.00
N THR A 138 7.45 0.07 -8.62
CA THR A 138 6.81 -1.04 -7.93
C THR A 138 7.05 -2.31 -8.70
N SER A 139 7.08 -3.47 -8.03
CA SER A 139 6.92 -4.73 -8.74
C SER A 139 5.52 -4.73 -9.35
N ALA A 140 5.42 -5.03 -10.65
CA ALA A 140 4.14 -5.17 -11.32
C ALA A 140 3.48 -6.45 -10.81
N GLY A 141 2.59 -6.31 -9.83
CA GLY A 141 1.42 -7.15 -9.57
C GLY A 141 1.61 -8.65 -9.38
N ALA A 142 0.81 -9.25 -8.50
CA ALA A 142 0.72 -10.69 -8.35
C ALA A 142 0.64 -11.43 -9.72
N PRO A 143 1.31 -12.60 -9.87
CA PRO A 143 1.17 -13.43 -11.05
C PRO A 143 -0.31 -13.73 -11.28
N ASP A 144 -0.69 -13.90 -12.54
CA ASP A 144 -2.06 -14.30 -12.87
C ASP A 144 -2.42 -15.65 -12.20
N GLU A 145 -3.67 -16.09 -12.33
CA GLU A 145 -4.13 -17.38 -11.80
C GLU A 145 -3.33 -18.61 -12.32
N ASN A 146 -2.44 -18.41 -13.30
CA ASN A 146 -1.61 -19.44 -13.92
C ASN A 146 -0.13 -19.38 -13.50
N GLY A 147 0.29 -18.38 -12.71
CA GLY A 147 1.68 -18.25 -12.27
C GLY A 147 2.62 -17.58 -13.28
N ASP A 148 2.09 -17.00 -14.36
CA ASP A 148 2.87 -16.25 -15.35
C ASP A 148 2.98 -14.77 -14.94
N ALA A 149 4.01 -14.08 -15.44
CA ALA A 149 4.04 -12.61 -15.39
C ALA A 149 2.78 -12.08 -16.09
N PRO A 150 2.11 -11.04 -15.58
CA PRO A 150 0.81 -10.61 -16.10
C PRO A 150 0.89 -10.29 -17.59
N ASP A 151 0.44 -11.23 -18.44
CA ASP A 151 0.66 -11.22 -19.89
C ASP A 151 -0.24 -10.20 -20.62
N THR A 152 -1.16 -9.60 -19.86
CA THR A 152 -1.80 -8.34 -20.20
C THR A 152 -2.04 -7.61 -18.89
N VAL A 153 -1.53 -6.39 -18.80
CA VAL A 153 -1.92 -5.47 -17.73
C VAL A 153 -3.44 -5.28 -17.81
N GLU A 154 -4.20 -6.02 -16.99
CA GLU A 154 -5.59 -5.71 -16.68
C GLU A 154 -5.65 -4.20 -16.37
N PRO A 155 -6.64 -3.43 -16.84
CA PRO A 155 -6.69 -1.97 -16.74
C PRO A 155 -6.64 -1.37 -15.30
N GLY A 156 -6.27 -2.15 -14.28
CA GLY A 156 -5.92 -1.75 -12.92
C GLY A 156 -4.44 -1.92 -12.51
N GLN A 157 -3.55 -2.60 -13.26
CA GLN A 157 -2.17 -2.82 -12.78
C GLN A 157 -1.16 -1.70 -13.11
N LEU A 158 -1.44 -0.86 -14.10
CA LEU A 158 -0.71 0.41 -14.26
C LEU A 158 -1.06 1.43 -13.15
N VAL A 159 -2.08 1.15 -12.33
CA VAL A 159 -2.59 2.07 -11.31
C VAL A 159 -1.64 2.20 -10.14
N LEU A 160 -0.84 1.21 -9.74
CA LEU A 160 -0.08 1.32 -8.48
C LEU A 160 0.96 2.46 -8.53
N ILE A 161 1.75 2.56 -9.60
CA ILE A 161 2.74 3.64 -9.77
C ILE A 161 2.02 4.99 -9.98
N GLU A 162 0.97 5.03 -10.82
CA GLU A 162 0.18 6.24 -11.05
C GLU A 162 -0.53 6.72 -9.77
N TYR A 163 -0.95 5.78 -8.93
CA TYR A 163 -1.61 6.04 -7.67
C TYR A 163 -0.62 6.49 -6.62
N ILE A 164 0.53 5.82 -6.45
CA ILE A 164 1.60 6.32 -5.58
C ILE A 164 2.00 7.73 -6.00
N ALA A 165 2.09 8.03 -7.29
CA ALA A 165 2.38 9.39 -7.78
C ALA A 165 1.35 10.44 -7.34
N LYS A 166 0.11 10.08 -6.98
CA LYS A 166 -0.87 11.00 -6.36
C LYS A 166 -0.55 11.34 -4.90
N TYR A 167 0.28 10.54 -4.23
CA TYR A 167 0.65 10.68 -2.81
C TYR A 167 2.12 11.10 -2.59
N LEU A 168 2.88 11.33 -3.67
CA LEU A 168 4.24 11.89 -3.64
C LEU A 168 4.22 13.41 -3.70
#